data_AF-A0A9W4JFQ2-F1
#
_entry.id   AF-A0A9W4JFQ2-F1
#
_cell.length_a   1.000
_cell.length_b   1.000
_cell.length_c   1.000
_cell.angle_alpha   90.00
_cell.angle_beta   90.00
_cell.angle_gamma   90.00
#
_symmetry.space_group_name_H-M   'P 1'
#
loop_
_entity.id
_entity.type
_entity.pdbx_description
1 polymer ?
#
loop_
_entity_poly.entity_id
_entity_poly.type
_entity_poly.pdbx_seq_one_letter_code
_entity_poly.pdbx_strand_id
1 'polypeptide(L)'
;MSALTEITSEADFSSHLSSLSPSALVVLYFHTPWAAPCAQMGAVLAALASQYPATAPPTISFVSINAEELPDISEEYDVSAVPFVVCLRSGQILDSISGSDAVKVRDAVERHAGRGNSAGSDPMDGVRAHIPPPLSTQPREDGPTTATQAPVTASHAPPADAANATAVSSAPALTPEQSREALFARLEQLVKAASVMLFMKGTPSSPQCGFSRQLVGILRERSVKYGFFNILADEDVRQGLKEYAEWPTFPQLWVSGELVGGLDIVREEINADPEFLTQFSVNKPAASA
;
A
#
# COMPACT_ATOMS: atom_id res chain seq x y z
N MET A 1 -5.86 16.54 -20.48
CA MET A 1 -5.57 15.09 -20.52
C MET A 1 -5.28 14.63 -19.10
N SER A 2 -5.45 13.34 -18.82
CA SER A 2 -5.05 12.76 -17.55
C SER A 2 -3.52 12.80 -17.41
N ALA A 3 -3.06 12.74 -16.16
CA ALA A 3 -1.64 12.75 -15.81
C ALA A 3 -1.33 11.62 -14.83
N LEU A 4 -0.07 11.20 -14.80
CA LEU A 4 0.46 10.32 -13.76
C LEU A 4 0.69 11.15 -12.50
N THR A 5 -0.07 10.88 -11.44
CA THR A 5 -0.04 11.64 -10.18
C THR A 5 0.71 10.85 -9.11
N GLU A 6 1.66 11.48 -8.43
CA GLU A 6 2.40 10.82 -7.35
C GLU A 6 1.59 10.81 -6.05
N ILE A 7 1.59 9.66 -5.38
CA ILE A 7 1.04 9.48 -4.03
C ILE A 7 2.22 9.40 -3.07
N THR A 8 2.23 10.31 -2.09
CA THR A 8 3.33 10.46 -1.12
C THR A 8 2.97 9.99 0.28
N SER A 9 1.72 9.61 0.54
CA SER A 9 1.28 9.09 1.83
C SER A 9 0.11 8.11 1.71
N GLU A 10 -0.08 7.26 2.72
CA GLU A 10 -1.21 6.33 2.81
C GLU A 10 -2.58 7.04 2.94
N ALA A 11 -2.58 8.19 3.60
CA ALA A 11 -3.77 9.03 3.72
C ALA A 11 -4.19 9.58 2.35
N ASP A 12 -3.22 10.05 1.56
CA ASP A 12 -3.47 10.52 0.19
C ASP A 12 -3.99 9.37 -0.69
N PHE A 13 -3.39 8.18 -0.56
CA PHE A 13 -3.84 6.99 -1.28
C PHE A 13 -5.31 6.67 -0.99
N SER A 14 -5.65 6.58 0.30
CA SER A 14 -7.00 6.24 0.76
C SER A 14 -8.03 7.30 0.35
N SER A 15 -7.67 8.58 0.47
CA SER A 15 -8.51 9.70 0.06
C SER A 15 -8.72 9.73 -1.45
N HIS A 16 -7.66 9.50 -2.22
CA HIS A 16 -7.69 9.43 -3.67
C HIS A 16 -8.64 8.34 -4.15
N LEU A 17 -8.49 7.10 -3.68
CA LEU A 17 -9.38 5.99 -4.05
C LEU A 17 -10.84 6.27 -3.68
N SER A 18 -11.10 6.88 -2.53
CA SER A 18 -12.45 7.22 -2.07
C SER A 18 -13.11 8.34 -2.86
N SER A 19 -12.31 9.21 -3.51
CA SER A 19 -12.80 10.32 -4.32
C SER A 19 -13.31 9.90 -5.72
N LEU A 20 -12.91 8.70 -6.17
CA LEU A 20 -13.19 8.22 -7.52
C LEU A 20 -14.55 7.50 -7.59
N SER A 21 -15.18 7.56 -8.78
CA SER A 21 -16.37 6.76 -9.05
C SER A 21 -16.06 5.26 -8.96
N PRO A 22 -16.96 4.40 -8.45
CA PRO A 22 -16.78 2.95 -8.47
C PRO A 22 -16.54 2.37 -9.87
N SER A 23 -17.00 3.06 -10.92
CA SER A 23 -16.78 2.66 -12.32
C SER A 23 -15.41 3.09 -12.88
N ALA A 24 -14.70 3.99 -12.20
CA ALA A 24 -13.42 4.50 -12.66
C ALA A 24 -12.37 3.38 -12.68
N LEU A 25 -11.54 3.36 -13.71
CA LEU A 25 -10.33 2.55 -13.74
C LEU A 25 -9.22 3.29 -13.00
N VAL A 26 -8.51 2.63 -12.10
CA VAL A 26 -7.31 3.18 -11.48
C VAL A 26 -6.12 2.33 -11.89
N VAL A 27 -5.06 2.98 -12.33
CA VAL A 27 -3.79 2.37 -12.73
C VAL A 27 -2.77 2.75 -11.68
N LEU A 28 -2.43 1.82 -10.80
CA LEU A 28 -1.37 1.98 -9.80
C LEU A 28 -0.03 1.59 -10.40
N TYR A 29 0.99 2.40 -10.18
CA TYR A 29 2.34 2.15 -10.62
C TYR A 29 3.32 2.21 -9.45
N PHE A 30 3.80 1.04 -9.03
CA PHE A 30 4.80 0.91 -7.99
C PHE A 30 6.20 0.98 -8.59
N HIS A 31 7.03 1.85 -8.04
CA HIS A 31 8.37 2.12 -8.54
C HIS A 31 9.37 2.39 -7.44
N THR A 32 10.64 2.41 -7.81
CA THR A 32 11.70 3.04 -7.03
C THR A 32 12.48 4.00 -7.93
N PRO A 33 12.94 5.15 -7.41
CA PRO A 33 13.61 6.17 -8.22
C PRO A 33 14.98 5.73 -8.76
N TRP A 34 15.62 4.78 -8.08
CA TRP A 34 16.94 4.28 -8.43
C TRP A 34 16.94 3.17 -9.50
N ALA A 35 15.78 2.56 -9.79
CA ALA A 35 15.68 1.47 -10.75
C ALA A 35 15.49 2.00 -12.19
N ALA A 36 16.48 1.81 -13.06
CA ALA A 36 16.38 2.23 -14.47
C ALA A 36 15.14 1.70 -15.23
N PRO A 37 14.68 0.44 -15.02
CA PRO A 37 13.43 -0.04 -15.62
C PRO A 37 12.19 0.73 -15.16
N CYS A 38 12.21 1.28 -13.94
CA CYS A 38 11.14 2.15 -13.45
C CYS A 38 11.10 3.47 -14.21
N ALA A 39 12.24 4.15 -14.42
CA ALA A 39 12.26 5.39 -15.20
C ALA A 39 11.64 5.21 -16.61
N GLN A 40 11.92 4.08 -17.26
CA GLN A 40 11.33 3.75 -18.56
C GLN A 40 9.81 3.53 -18.48
N MET A 41 9.34 2.75 -17.49
CA MET A 41 7.91 2.48 -17.31
C MET A 41 7.13 3.74 -16.91
N GLY A 42 7.71 4.61 -16.08
CA GLY A 42 7.14 5.90 -15.72
C GLY A 42 6.91 6.77 -16.95
N ALA A 43 7.87 6.84 -17.87
CA ALA A 43 7.70 7.56 -19.14
C ALA A 43 6.58 6.96 -20.02
N VAL A 44 6.47 5.63 -20.08
CA VAL A 44 5.38 4.93 -20.79
C VAL A 44 4.02 5.29 -20.21
N LEU A 45 3.88 5.23 -18.88
CA LEU A 45 2.61 5.50 -18.20
C LEU A 45 2.23 6.98 -18.27
N ALA A 46 3.18 7.91 -18.18
CA ALA A 46 2.93 9.33 -18.38
C ALA A 46 2.42 9.60 -19.81
N ALA A 47 3.06 8.99 -20.82
CA ALA A 47 2.62 9.08 -22.21
C ALA A 47 1.23 8.45 -22.41
N LEU A 48 0.95 7.31 -21.78
CA LEU A 48 -0.34 6.64 -21.85
C LEU A 48 -1.44 7.46 -21.18
N ALA A 49 -1.21 7.98 -19.98
CA ALA A 49 -2.14 8.84 -19.26
C ALA A 49 -2.54 10.06 -20.10
N SER A 50 -1.58 10.64 -20.82
CA SER A 50 -1.81 11.79 -21.71
C SER A 50 -2.74 11.52 -22.89
N GLN A 51 -3.07 10.25 -23.19
CA GLN A 51 -4.01 9.87 -24.24
C GLN A 51 -5.47 9.84 -23.76
N TYR A 52 -5.69 9.83 -22.43
CA TYR A 52 -7.02 9.83 -21.86
C TYR A 52 -7.49 11.26 -21.52
N PRO A 53 -8.74 11.63 -21.82
CA PRO A 53 -9.27 12.95 -21.47
C PRO A 53 -9.43 13.08 -19.95
N ALA A 54 -9.14 14.27 -19.42
CA ALA A 54 -9.45 14.58 -18.04
C ALA A 54 -10.96 14.82 -17.94
N THR A 55 -11.67 13.91 -17.28
CA THR A 55 -13.12 13.96 -17.08
C THR A 55 -13.46 14.33 -15.63
N ALA A 56 -14.65 14.89 -15.42
CA ALA A 56 -15.19 15.18 -14.10
C ALA A 56 -16.59 14.57 -13.97
N PRO A 57 -16.77 13.46 -13.22
CA PRO A 57 -15.74 12.73 -12.45
C PRO A 57 -14.76 11.95 -13.35
N PRO A 58 -13.54 11.64 -12.88
CA PRO A 58 -12.56 10.88 -13.65
C PRO A 58 -13.07 9.48 -13.99
N THR A 59 -12.98 9.09 -15.26
CA THR A 59 -13.26 7.73 -15.74
C THR A 59 -12.04 6.80 -15.66
N ILE A 60 -10.84 7.39 -15.65
CA ILE A 60 -9.56 6.72 -15.46
C ILE A 60 -8.61 7.61 -14.67
N SER A 61 -7.84 7.02 -13.76
CA SER A 61 -6.83 7.69 -12.95
C SER A 61 -5.51 6.90 -12.99
N PHE A 62 -4.39 7.61 -13.15
CA PHE A 62 -3.04 7.02 -13.14
C PHE A 62 -2.30 7.58 -11.93
N VAL A 63 -1.77 6.69 -11.08
CA VAL A 63 -1.01 7.09 -9.89
C VAL A 63 0.30 6.34 -9.78
N SER A 64 1.36 7.04 -9.36
CA SER A 64 2.66 6.47 -9.06
C SER A 64 2.89 6.43 -7.54
N ILE A 65 3.50 5.36 -7.07
CA ILE A 65 3.72 5.05 -5.66
C ILE A 65 5.17 4.59 -5.53
N ASN A 66 5.96 5.27 -4.69
CA ASN A 66 7.27 4.80 -4.32
C ASN A 66 7.13 3.58 -3.39
N ALA A 67 7.54 2.41 -3.89
CA ALA A 67 7.31 1.14 -3.22
C ALA A 67 8.09 0.99 -1.90
N GLU A 68 9.22 1.71 -1.76
CA GLU A 68 10.06 1.70 -0.56
C GLU A 68 9.58 2.69 0.51
N GLU A 69 9.00 3.82 0.09
CA GLU A 69 8.48 4.83 1.02
C GLU A 69 7.08 4.49 1.52
N LEU A 70 6.31 3.73 0.74
CA LEU A 70 4.95 3.30 1.08
C LEU A 70 4.83 1.77 1.12
N PRO A 71 5.63 1.08 1.97
CA PRO A 71 5.72 -0.39 1.99
C PRO A 71 4.38 -1.03 2.36
N ASP A 72 3.59 -0.37 3.20
CA ASP A 72 2.28 -0.86 3.61
C ASP A 72 1.27 -0.93 2.45
N ILE A 73 1.38 -0.04 1.46
CA ILE A 73 0.59 -0.07 0.22
C ILE A 73 1.18 -1.11 -0.75
N SER A 74 2.50 -1.15 -0.91
CA SER A 74 3.19 -2.16 -1.73
C SER A 74 2.78 -3.58 -1.32
N GLU A 75 2.73 -3.84 -0.02
CA GLU A 75 2.26 -5.10 0.54
C GLU A 75 0.80 -5.39 0.21
N GLU A 76 -0.09 -4.41 0.32
CA GLU A 76 -1.51 -4.61 0.01
C GLU A 76 -1.76 -5.17 -1.40
N TYR A 77 -0.88 -4.83 -2.35
CA TYR A 77 -0.96 -5.25 -3.74
C TYR A 77 0.05 -6.35 -4.13
N ASP A 78 0.61 -7.06 -3.15
CA ASP A 78 1.57 -8.17 -3.34
C ASP A 78 2.80 -7.77 -4.20
N VAL A 79 3.29 -6.53 -4.04
CA VAL A 79 4.44 -6.01 -4.81
C VAL A 79 5.74 -6.61 -4.30
N SER A 80 6.33 -7.53 -5.07
CA SER A 80 7.61 -8.18 -4.75
C SER A 80 8.79 -7.71 -5.61
N ALA A 81 8.51 -7.00 -6.71
CA ALA A 81 9.53 -6.44 -7.60
C ALA A 81 8.95 -5.22 -8.33
N VAL A 82 9.80 -4.22 -8.59
CA VAL A 82 9.43 -3.02 -9.36
C VAL A 82 10.16 -2.99 -10.72
N PRO A 83 9.57 -2.39 -11.77
CA PRO A 83 8.26 -1.75 -11.82
C PRO A 83 7.11 -2.76 -11.70
N PHE A 84 6.03 -2.38 -11.03
CA PHE A 84 4.81 -3.19 -10.91
C PHE A 84 3.59 -2.32 -11.19
N VAL A 85 2.66 -2.82 -11.98
CA VAL A 85 1.44 -2.09 -12.38
C VAL A 85 0.22 -2.90 -12.00
N VAL A 86 -0.75 -2.24 -11.36
CA VAL A 86 -2.04 -2.83 -11.00
C VAL A 86 -3.16 -2.02 -11.64
N CYS A 87 -4.05 -2.70 -12.35
CA CYS A 87 -5.31 -2.11 -12.81
C CYS A 87 -6.41 -2.50 -11.84
N LEU A 88 -7.14 -1.53 -11.29
CA LEU A 88 -8.22 -1.78 -10.34
C LEU A 88 -9.49 -1.00 -10.66
N ARG A 89 -10.63 -1.56 -10.28
CA ARG A 89 -11.95 -0.92 -10.36
C ARG A 89 -12.77 -1.33 -9.17
N SER A 90 -13.40 -0.38 -8.48
CA SER A 90 -14.19 -0.64 -7.27
C SER A 90 -13.45 -1.49 -6.21
N GLY A 91 -12.14 -1.29 -6.05
CA GLY A 91 -11.29 -2.04 -5.13
C GLY A 91 -10.95 -3.48 -5.57
N GLN A 92 -11.42 -3.92 -6.74
CA GLN A 92 -11.05 -5.21 -7.31
C GLN A 92 -9.86 -5.06 -8.25
N ILE A 93 -8.85 -5.93 -8.09
CA ILE A 93 -7.73 -6.06 -9.01
C ILE A 93 -8.22 -6.75 -10.29
N LEU A 94 -8.07 -6.06 -11.42
CA LEU A 94 -8.43 -6.55 -12.74
C LEU A 94 -7.24 -7.20 -13.45
N ASP A 95 -6.04 -6.62 -13.28
CA ASP A 95 -4.78 -7.11 -13.83
C ASP A 95 -3.63 -6.66 -12.92
N SER A 96 -2.60 -7.51 -12.78
CA SER A 96 -1.32 -7.20 -12.12
C SER A 96 -0.16 -7.58 -13.05
N ILE A 97 0.78 -6.67 -13.26
CA ILE A 97 1.87 -6.81 -14.21
C ILE A 97 3.18 -6.46 -13.51
N SER A 98 4.08 -7.44 -13.40
CA SER A 98 5.43 -7.23 -12.91
C SER A 98 6.40 -7.05 -14.09
N GLY A 99 7.30 -6.08 -13.96
CA GLY A 99 8.38 -5.81 -14.92
C GLY A 99 8.06 -4.75 -15.98
N SER A 100 9.02 -4.56 -16.88
CA SER A 100 9.06 -3.44 -17.82
C SER A 100 8.38 -3.71 -19.18
N ASP A 101 7.43 -4.64 -19.24
CA ASP A 101 6.72 -4.98 -20.48
C ASP A 101 5.65 -3.93 -20.81
N ALA A 102 6.07 -2.89 -21.52
CA ALA A 102 5.24 -1.75 -21.87
C ALA A 102 4.04 -2.12 -22.77
N VAL A 103 4.14 -3.21 -23.56
CA VAL A 103 3.03 -3.66 -24.40
C VAL A 103 1.94 -4.27 -23.53
N LYS A 104 2.30 -5.18 -22.62
CA LYS A 104 1.33 -5.76 -21.67
C LYS A 104 0.62 -4.70 -20.84
N VAL A 105 1.35 -3.68 -20.37
CA VAL A 105 0.76 -2.59 -19.60
C VAL A 105 -0.26 -1.81 -20.42
N ARG A 106 0.07 -1.42 -21.66
CA ARG A 106 -0.87 -0.72 -22.55
C ARG A 106 -2.10 -1.56 -22.85
N ASP A 107 -1.90 -2.82 -23.23
CA ASP A 107 -2.99 -3.74 -23.55
C ASP A 107 -3.96 -3.91 -22.36
N ALA A 108 -3.44 -3.98 -21.12
CA ALA A 108 -4.26 -4.07 -19.92
C ALA A 108 -5.06 -2.80 -19.65
N VAL A 109 -4.43 -1.63 -19.73
CA VAL A 109 -5.11 -0.35 -19.52
C VAL A 109 -6.20 -0.15 -20.58
N GLU A 110 -5.92 -0.39 -21.86
CA GLU A 110 -6.88 -0.23 -22.95
C GLU A 110 -8.08 -1.18 -22.81
N ARG A 111 -7.81 -2.45 -22.47
CA ARG A 111 -8.86 -3.47 -22.24
C ARG A 111 -9.85 -3.02 -21.18
N HIS A 112 -9.37 -2.38 -20.12
CA HIS A 112 -10.21 -1.99 -18.99
C HIS A 112 -10.77 -0.58 -19.13
N ALA A 113 -10.13 0.33 -19.88
CA ALA A 113 -10.60 1.70 -20.06
C ALA A 113 -11.87 1.82 -20.93
N GLY A 114 -12.27 0.76 -21.64
CA GLY A 114 -13.29 0.82 -22.70
C GLY A 114 -14.27 -0.35 -22.84
N ARG A 115 -14.83 -0.89 -21.75
CA ARG A 115 -16.09 -1.67 -21.81
C ARG A 115 -17.15 -1.12 -20.84
N GLY A 116 -17.81 -0.07 -21.28
CA GLY A 116 -19.22 0.12 -20.93
C GLY A 116 -20.04 -0.92 -21.70
N ASN A 117 -20.66 -1.85 -20.98
CA ASN A 117 -21.84 -2.62 -21.38
C ASN A 117 -22.07 -2.89 -22.88
N SER A 118 -21.49 -3.95 -23.45
CA SER A 118 -21.95 -4.52 -24.74
C SER A 118 -21.79 -6.04 -24.76
N ALA A 119 -22.93 -6.72 -24.59
CA ALA A 119 -23.15 -8.05 -25.13
C ALA A 119 -23.54 -7.90 -26.62
N GLY A 120 -22.97 -8.74 -27.50
CA GLY A 120 -23.53 -9.02 -28.83
C GLY A 120 -22.83 -8.41 -30.06
N SER A 121 -22.60 -9.29 -31.04
CA SER A 121 -22.34 -9.14 -32.49
C SER A 121 -21.00 -8.59 -33.01
N ASP A 122 -20.16 -9.54 -33.43
CA ASP A 122 -19.38 -9.70 -34.69
C ASP A 122 -18.53 -8.58 -35.34
N PRO A 123 -17.47 -8.96 -36.10
CA PRO A 123 -16.33 -8.09 -36.41
C PRO A 123 -16.43 -7.43 -37.79
N MET A 124 -15.87 -6.22 -37.93
CA MET A 124 -15.51 -5.65 -39.25
C MET A 124 -14.40 -4.58 -39.15
N ASP A 125 -13.31 -4.89 -39.86
CA ASP A 125 -12.37 -4.03 -40.60
C ASP A 125 -11.84 -2.71 -40.02
N GLY A 126 -10.56 -2.78 -39.60
CA GLY A 126 -9.48 -2.19 -40.39
C GLY A 126 -9.29 -0.67 -40.40
N VAL A 127 -8.39 -0.16 -39.55
CA VAL A 127 -7.40 0.89 -39.90
C VAL A 127 -6.11 0.64 -39.12
N ARG A 128 -5.08 0.11 -39.79
CA ARG A 128 -3.70 0.09 -39.30
C ARG A 128 -3.08 1.48 -39.51
N ALA A 129 -2.93 2.25 -38.43
CA ALA A 129 -2.14 3.49 -38.46
C ALA A 129 -0.64 3.15 -38.34
N HIS A 130 0.12 3.64 -39.32
CA HIS A 130 1.55 3.49 -39.51
C HIS A 130 2.36 4.05 -38.32
N ILE A 131 3.31 3.24 -37.81
CA ILE A 131 4.29 3.63 -36.79
C ILE A 131 5.55 4.17 -37.51
N PRO A 132 6.05 5.40 -37.22
CA PRO A 132 7.39 5.79 -37.60
C PRO A 132 8.45 5.19 -36.63
N PRO A 133 9.64 4.79 -37.10
CA PRO A 133 10.65 4.14 -36.28
C PRO A 133 11.28 5.09 -35.24
N PRO A 134 11.76 4.58 -34.09
CA PRO A 134 12.39 5.41 -33.06
C PRO A 134 13.77 5.92 -33.49
N LEU A 135 14.05 7.20 -33.19
CA LEU A 135 15.40 7.78 -33.30
C LEU A 135 16.32 7.19 -32.23
N SER A 136 17.42 6.59 -32.67
CA SER A 136 18.57 6.26 -31.80
C SER A 136 19.27 7.53 -31.34
N THR A 137 19.42 7.72 -30.03
CA THR A 137 20.29 8.75 -29.45
C THR A 137 21.42 8.07 -28.67
N GLN A 138 22.66 8.48 -28.96
CA GLN A 138 23.86 8.02 -28.26
C GLN A 138 24.10 8.83 -26.98
N PRO A 139 24.78 8.27 -25.95
CA PRO A 139 25.09 8.96 -24.70
C PRO A 139 26.16 10.04 -24.91
N ARG A 140 26.05 11.16 -24.20
CA ARG A 140 27.08 12.20 -24.11
C ARG A 140 27.64 12.21 -22.69
N GLU A 141 28.93 11.92 -22.57
CA GLU A 141 29.69 12.02 -21.33
C GLU A 141 30.40 13.38 -21.19
N ASP A 142 30.54 13.78 -19.93
CA ASP A 142 31.51 14.66 -19.27
C ASP A 142 31.64 16.15 -19.64
N GLY A 143 31.38 16.98 -18.62
CA GLY A 143 31.87 18.34 -18.49
C GLY A 143 33.21 18.41 -17.74
N PRO A 144 33.80 19.61 -17.60
CA PRO A 144 34.38 19.96 -16.30
C PRO A 144 34.18 21.43 -15.86
N THR A 145 34.03 21.59 -14.54
CA THR A 145 34.69 22.56 -13.63
C THR A 145 34.45 24.06 -13.90
N THR A 146 34.05 24.88 -12.92
CA THR A 146 34.97 25.56 -11.98
C THR A 146 34.20 26.32 -10.90
N ALA A 147 34.86 26.47 -9.76
CA ALA A 147 34.42 26.94 -8.47
C ALA A 147 34.29 28.47 -8.31
N THR A 148 33.73 28.84 -7.15
CA THR A 148 34.14 29.95 -6.26
C THR A 148 33.41 31.30 -6.35
N GLN A 149 32.95 31.71 -5.13
CA GLN A 149 32.80 33.06 -4.55
C GLN A 149 31.42 33.76 -4.49
N ALA A 150 30.96 33.94 -3.24
CA ALA A 150 30.17 35.07 -2.71
C ALA A 150 31.06 36.35 -2.65
N PRO A 151 30.60 37.60 -2.35
CA PRO A 151 29.60 38.02 -1.34
C PRO A 151 28.62 39.13 -1.88
N VAL A 152 27.63 39.75 -1.20
CA VAL A 152 27.59 40.54 0.04
C VAL A 152 26.14 40.93 0.42
N THR A 153 25.87 40.98 1.73
CA THR A 153 25.02 41.94 2.51
C THR A 153 23.61 42.36 2.05
N ALA A 154 22.61 42.15 2.91
CA ALA A 154 21.89 43.23 3.60
C ALA A 154 20.99 42.69 4.72
N SER A 155 21.11 43.33 5.89
CA SER A 155 20.38 43.13 7.13
C SER A 155 18.99 43.77 7.08
N HIS A 156 17.98 43.18 7.76
CA HIS A 156 16.96 43.92 8.51
C HIS A 156 16.17 42.97 9.45
N ALA A 157 16.20 43.28 10.74
CA ALA A 157 15.45 42.62 11.82
C ALA A 157 14.01 43.16 11.93
N PRO A 158 13.15 42.47 12.71
CA PRO A 158 12.37 43.17 13.74
C PRO A 158 12.47 42.50 15.13
N PRO A 159 12.06 43.19 16.21
CA PRO A 159 12.49 42.91 17.58
C PRO A 159 11.57 41.93 18.33
N ALA A 160 12.13 41.38 19.41
CA ALA A 160 11.47 40.61 20.44
C ALA A 160 11.04 41.51 21.61
N ASP A 161 9.87 41.20 22.18
CA ASP A 161 9.42 41.43 23.56
C ASP A 161 7.97 40.93 23.64
N ALA A 162 7.39 40.45 24.72
CA ALA A 162 7.80 39.79 25.94
C ALA A 162 6.48 39.24 26.53
N ALA A 163 6.56 38.10 27.23
CA ALA A 163 5.65 37.63 28.29
C ALA A 163 4.12 37.88 28.18
N ASN A 164 3.35 36.79 28.13
CA ASN A 164 2.41 36.54 29.23
C ASN A 164 2.05 35.05 29.36
N ALA A 165 2.27 34.51 30.56
CA ALA A 165 1.78 33.22 31.00
C ALA A 165 0.39 33.37 31.62
N THR A 166 -0.40 32.29 31.60
CA THR A 166 -1.34 31.77 32.63
C THR A 166 -2.41 30.94 31.87
N ALA A 167 -2.29 29.61 31.76
CA ALA A 167 -2.85 28.59 32.68
C ALA A 167 -4.40 28.58 32.66
N VAL A 168 -5.17 27.48 32.62
CA VAL A 168 -4.97 26.05 32.92
C VAL A 168 -6.10 25.29 32.19
N SER A 169 -5.84 24.10 31.65
CA SER A 169 -6.82 23.00 31.71
C SER A 169 -6.04 21.73 32.04
N SER A 170 -6.32 21.22 33.23
CA SER A 170 -5.50 20.27 33.97
C SER A 170 -5.96 18.84 33.73
N ALA A 171 -5.20 18.13 32.89
CA ALA A 171 -4.83 16.74 33.09
C ALA A 171 -3.29 16.70 33.12
N PRO A 172 -2.64 15.90 33.97
CA PRO A 172 -1.19 15.81 33.94
C PRO A 172 -0.76 15.29 32.56
N ALA A 173 -0.03 16.11 31.80
CA ALA A 173 0.55 15.68 30.53
C ALA A 173 1.62 14.63 30.85
N LEU A 174 1.38 13.38 30.45
CA LEU A 174 2.36 12.30 30.56
C LEU A 174 3.63 12.70 29.82
N THR A 175 4.80 12.33 30.37
CA THR A 175 6.05 12.48 29.63
C THR A 175 6.07 11.52 28.42
N PRO A 176 6.87 11.80 27.37
CA PRO A 176 6.98 10.89 26.23
C PRO A 176 7.33 9.45 26.61
N GLU A 177 8.18 9.26 27.63
CA GLU A 177 8.51 7.93 28.16
C GLU A 177 7.31 7.26 28.84
N GLN A 178 6.54 8.00 29.66
CA GLN A 178 5.35 7.49 30.31
C GLN A 178 4.25 7.11 29.32
N SER A 179 4.10 7.88 28.24
CA SER A 179 3.16 7.58 27.15
C SER A 179 3.54 6.30 26.41
N ARG A 180 4.83 6.07 26.16
CA ARG A 180 5.33 4.85 25.51
C ARG A 180 5.14 3.61 26.40
N GLU A 181 5.47 3.72 27.69
CA GLU A 181 5.27 2.64 28.64
C GLU A 181 3.78 2.27 28.78
N ALA A 182 2.90 3.27 28.84
CA ALA A 182 1.45 3.06 28.85
C ALA A 182 0.95 2.40 27.56
N LEU A 183 1.48 2.79 26.40
CA LEU A 183 1.17 2.17 25.12
C LEU A 183 1.61 0.70 25.11
N PHE A 184 2.83 0.39 25.53
CA PHE A 184 3.34 -0.99 25.55
C PHE A 184 2.55 -1.88 26.51
N ALA A 185 2.15 -1.35 27.68
CA ALA A 185 1.25 -2.06 28.59
C ALA A 185 -0.12 -2.34 27.95
N ARG A 186 -0.65 -1.40 27.16
CA ARG A 186 -1.88 -1.61 26.38
C ARG A 186 -1.69 -2.67 25.30
N LEU A 187 -0.56 -2.66 24.58
CA LEU A 187 -0.24 -3.65 23.56
C LEU A 187 -0.13 -5.06 24.16
N GLU A 188 0.52 -5.20 25.31
CA GLU A 188 0.62 -6.47 26.03
C GLU A 188 -0.77 -7.04 26.36
N GLN A 189 -1.70 -6.18 26.78
CA GLN A 189 -3.08 -6.59 27.02
C GLN A 189 -3.80 -6.98 25.73
N LEU A 190 -3.59 -6.24 24.64
CA LEU A 190 -4.22 -6.50 23.34
C LEU A 190 -3.77 -7.84 22.76
N VAL A 191 -2.48 -8.16 22.77
CA VAL A 191 -1.97 -9.43 22.22
C VAL A 191 -2.43 -10.65 23.02
N LYS A 192 -2.79 -10.45 24.30
CA LYS A 192 -3.32 -11.48 25.20
C LYS A 192 -4.86 -11.50 25.28
N ALA A 193 -5.56 -10.61 24.56
CA ALA A 193 -7.01 -10.47 24.64
C ALA A 193 -7.78 -11.71 24.14
N ALA A 194 -7.15 -12.53 23.29
CA ALA A 194 -7.66 -13.81 22.83
C ALA A 194 -6.51 -14.82 22.69
N SER A 195 -6.81 -16.12 22.80
CA SER A 195 -5.81 -17.19 22.63
C SER A 195 -5.18 -17.19 21.23
N VAL A 196 -5.95 -16.78 20.23
CA VAL A 196 -5.45 -16.45 18.89
C VAL A 196 -5.91 -15.04 18.59
N MET A 197 -4.98 -14.11 18.38
CA MET A 197 -5.26 -12.70 18.14
C MET A 197 -4.67 -12.27 16.81
N LEU A 198 -5.52 -11.74 15.92
CA LEU A 198 -5.14 -11.29 14.59
C LEU A 198 -5.15 -9.76 14.51
N PHE A 199 -4.00 -9.15 14.31
CA PHE A 199 -3.88 -7.73 13.97
C PHE A 199 -3.85 -7.59 12.45
N MET A 200 -4.84 -6.91 11.89
CA MET A 200 -5.06 -6.88 10.44
C MET A 200 -5.49 -5.50 9.95
N LYS A 201 -5.28 -5.25 8.65
CA LYS A 201 -5.83 -4.09 7.95
C LYS A 201 -7.29 -4.35 7.58
N GLY A 202 -8.22 -3.68 8.26
CA GLY A 202 -9.66 -3.88 8.13
C GLY A 202 -10.23 -4.87 9.15
N THR A 203 -11.30 -5.58 8.77
CA THR A 203 -11.98 -6.56 9.66
C THR A 203 -12.11 -7.92 8.97
N PRO A 204 -12.35 -9.02 9.70
CA PRO A 204 -12.55 -10.34 9.08
C PRO A 204 -13.72 -10.41 8.07
N SER A 205 -14.73 -9.57 8.24
CA SER A 205 -15.85 -9.42 7.30
C SER A 205 -15.54 -8.48 6.14
N SER A 206 -14.61 -7.54 6.32
CA SER A 206 -14.24 -6.53 5.32
C SER A 206 -12.73 -6.23 5.40
N PRO A 207 -11.88 -7.17 4.92
CA PRO A 207 -10.43 -6.99 4.93
C PRO A 207 -10.01 -5.96 3.88
N GLN A 208 -9.15 -5.03 4.27
CA GLN A 208 -8.67 -3.91 3.45
C GLN A 208 -7.21 -4.12 3.00
N CYS A 209 -6.74 -5.38 2.97
CA CYS A 209 -5.42 -5.73 2.47
C CYS A 209 -5.44 -7.18 1.95
N GLY A 210 -4.75 -7.47 0.84
CA GLY A 210 -4.64 -8.80 0.24
C GLY A 210 -4.15 -9.86 1.24
N PHE A 211 -3.05 -9.58 1.95
CA PHE A 211 -2.50 -10.48 2.96
C PHE A 211 -3.45 -10.71 4.14
N SER A 212 -4.08 -9.64 4.62
CA SER A 212 -5.09 -9.73 5.68
C SER A 212 -6.27 -10.62 5.26
N ARG A 213 -6.73 -10.49 4.01
CA ARG A 213 -7.79 -11.33 3.44
C ARG A 213 -7.38 -12.80 3.35
N GLN A 214 -6.16 -13.06 2.89
CA GLN A 214 -5.63 -14.42 2.76
C GLN A 214 -5.48 -15.10 4.14
N LEU A 215 -4.95 -14.40 5.15
CA LEU A 215 -4.80 -14.97 6.49
C LEU A 215 -6.14 -15.26 7.16
N VAL A 216 -7.13 -14.36 7.03
CA VAL A 216 -8.51 -14.61 7.46
C VAL A 216 -9.10 -15.84 6.78
N GLY A 217 -8.81 -16.05 5.49
CA GLY A 217 -9.20 -17.23 4.73
C GLY A 217 -8.68 -18.52 5.36
N ILE A 218 -7.37 -18.57 5.63
CA ILE A 218 -6.70 -19.73 6.26
C ILE A 218 -7.32 -20.07 7.62
N LEU A 219 -7.52 -19.06 8.47
CA LEU A 219 -8.11 -19.26 9.80
C LEU A 219 -9.55 -19.77 9.70
N ARG A 220 -10.33 -19.27 8.72
CA ARG A 220 -11.70 -19.71 8.47
C ARG A 220 -11.77 -21.14 7.95
N GLU A 221 -10.93 -21.50 6.98
CA GLU A 221 -10.85 -22.85 6.42
C GLU A 221 -10.55 -23.89 7.51
N ARG A 222 -9.67 -23.54 8.45
CA ARG A 222 -9.31 -24.38 9.59
C ARG A 222 -10.27 -24.27 10.78
N SER A 223 -11.33 -23.47 10.64
CA SER A 223 -12.34 -23.24 11.67
C SER A 223 -11.75 -22.77 13.01
N VAL A 224 -10.67 -21.99 12.95
CA VAL A 224 -9.97 -21.45 14.12
C VAL A 224 -10.80 -20.31 14.73
N LYS A 225 -11.00 -20.32 16.05
CA LYS A 225 -11.54 -19.17 16.78
C LYS A 225 -10.42 -18.19 17.08
N TYR A 226 -10.61 -16.93 16.70
CA TYR A 226 -9.65 -15.85 16.95
C TYR A 226 -10.36 -14.54 17.28
N GLY A 227 -9.70 -13.71 18.09
CA GLY A 227 -10.00 -12.29 18.22
C GLY A 227 -9.29 -11.51 17.11
N PHE A 228 -9.75 -10.30 16.81
CA PHE A 228 -9.10 -9.44 15.83
C PHE A 228 -9.01 -7.99 16.30
N PHE A 229 -8.03 -7.25 15.79
CA PHE A 229 -7.91 -5.81 15.95
C PHE A 229 -7.62 -5.16 14.60
N ASN A 230 -8.39 -4.13 14.25
CA ASN A 230 -8.19 -3.35 13.04
C ASN A 230 -7.13 -2.28 13.29
N ILE A 231 -5.92 -2.47 12.79
CA ILE A 231 -4.81 -1.52 13.02
C ILE A 231 -5.00 -0.19 12.29
N LEU A 232 -5.90 -0.11 11.31
CA LEU A 232 -6.23 1.15 10.61
C LEU A 232 -7.07 2.10 11.47
N ALA A 233 -7.64 1.61 12.58
CA ALA A 233 -8.47 2.43 13.47
C ALA A 233 -7.67 3.13 14.58
N ASP A 234 -6.41 2.74 14.79
CA ASP A 234 -5.57 3.23 15.89
C ASP A 234 -4.10 3.22 15.46
N GLU A 235 -3.61 4.39 15.05
CA GLU A 235 -2.25 4.57 14.52
C GLU A 235 -1.18 4.36 15.60
N ASP A 236 -1.46 4.71 16.86
CA ASP A 236 -0.55 4.47 17.98
C ASP A 236 -0.36 2.97 18.21
N VAL A 237 -1.46 2.19 18.17
CA VAL A 237 -1.37 0.73 18.24
C VAL A 237 -0.66 0.16 17.02
N ARG A 238 -0.92 0.68 15.82
CA ARG A 238 -0.26 0.22 14.60
C ARG A 238 1.26 0.38 14.66
N GLN A 239 1.74 1.57 14.98
CA GLN A 239 3.17 1.86 15.04
C GLN A 239 3.80 1.18 16.26
N GLY A 240 3.17 1.31 17.42
CA GLY A 240 3.65 0.70 18.65
C GLY A 240 3.75 -0.82 18.57
N LEU A 241 2.84 -1.49 17.87
CA LEU A 241 2.88 -2.95 17.74
C LEU A 241 4.01 -3.42 16.81
N LYS A 242 4.39 -2.65 15.78
CA LYS A 242 5.59 -2.94 14.97
C LYS A 242 6.85 -2.93 15.83
N GLU A 243 6.96 -1.94 16.71
CA GLU A 243 8.08 -1.82 17.65
C GLU A 243 8.04 -2.91 18.73
N TYR A 244 6.88 -3.13 19.36
CA TYR A 244 6.71 -4.12 20.43
C TYR A 244 6.98 -5.55 19.96
N ALA A 245 6.56 -5.87 18.74
CA ALA A 245 6.72 -7.19 18.14
C ALA A 245 8.11 -7.40 17.51
N GLU A 246 8.90 -6.33 17.37
CA GLU A 246 10.06 -6.28 16.47
C GLU A 246 9.74 -6.80 15.06
N TRP A 247 8.52 -6.53 14.58
CA TRP A 247 7.98 -7.07 13.33
C TRP A 247 7.44 -5.96 12.42
N PRO A 248 7.97 -5.80 11.19
CA PRO A 248 7.71 -4.59 10.40
C PRO A 248 6.34 -4.54 9.71
N THR A 249 5.68 -5.69 9.51
CA THR A 249 4.56 -5.82 8.57
C THR A 249 3.25 -6.29 9.22
N PHE A 250 2.14 -6.16 8.48
CA PHE A 250 0.82 -6.70 8.84
C PHE A 250 0.25 -7.53 7.70
N PRO A 251 -0.54 -8.58 7.97
CA PRO A 251 -1.14 -8.93 9.26
C PRO A 251 -0.16 -9.64 10.20
N GLN A 252 -0.40 -9.54 11.52
CA GLN A 252 0.34 -10.27 12.55
C GLN A 252 -0.59 -11.23 13.28
N LEU A 253 -0.22 -12.51 13.33
CA LEU A 253 -0.92 -13.53 14.11
C LEU A 253 -0.19 -13.76 15.44
N TRP A 254 -0.93 -13.69 16.54
CA TRP A 254 -0.44 -13.95 17.88
C TRP A 254 -1.17 -15.16 18.46
N VAL A 255 -0.44 -16.03 19.16
CA VAL A 255 -0.97 -17.19 19.87
C VAL A 255 -0.52 -17.12 21.32
N SER A 256 -1.46 -17.14 22.26
CA SER A 256 -1.21 -17.05 23.70
C SER A 256 -0.34 -15.86 24.13
N GLY A 257 -0.40 -14.75 23.39
CA GLY A 257 0.39 -13.55 23.66
C GLY A 257 1.81 -13.57 23.07
N GLU A 258 2.16 -14.59 22.29
CA GLU A 258 3.42 -14.68 21.55
C GLU A 258 3.18 -14.49 20.05
N LEU A 259 4.09 -13.79 19.38
CA LEU A 259 4.01 -13.58 17.94
C LEU A 259 4.33 -14.89 17.21
N VAL A 260 3.40 -15.32 16.35
CA VAL A 260 3.66 -16.38 15.38
C VAL A 260 4.32 -15.81 14.14
N GLY A 261 3.81 -14.69 13.63
CA GLY A 261 4.37 -13.97 12.49
C GLY A 261 3.32 -13.49 11.48
N GLY A 262 3.78 -13.23 10.26
CA GLY A 262 2.98 -12.81 9.12
C GLY A 262 2.26 -13.95 8.40
N LEU A 263 1.64 -13.65 7.27
CA LEU A 263 0.93 -14.65 6.44
C LEU A 263 1.85 -15.77 5.94
N ASP A 264 3.05 -15.40 5.51
CA ASP A 264 4.10 -16.27 4.99
C ASP A 264 4.55 -17.28 6.04
N ILE A 265 4.90 -16.82 7.24
CA ILE A 265 5.28 -17.69 8.36
C ILE A 265 4.13 -18.60 8.75
N VAL A 266 2.91 -18.07 8.87
CA VAL A 266 1.74 -18.90 9.22
C VAL A 266 1.50 -19.99 8.16
N ARG A 267 1.71 -19.69 6.87
CA ARG A 267 1.62 -20.72 5.82
C ARG A 267 2.72 -21.76 5.95
N GLU A 268 3.95 -21.34 6.23
CA GLU A 268 5.07 -22.26 6.43
C GLU A 268 4.83 -23.20 7.61
N GLU A 269 4.45 -22.66 8.77
CA GLU A 269 4.11 -23.43 9.97
C GLU A 269 2.99 -24.44 9.69
N ILE A 270 1.95 -24.03 8.96
CA ILE A 270 0.85 -24.91 8.58
C ILE A 270 1.28 -26.01 7.59
N ASN A 271 2.20 -25.70 6.69
CA ASN A 271 2.72 -26.69 5.73
C ASN A 271 3.65 -27.70 6.41
N ALA A 272 4.42 -27.25 7.40
CA ALA A 272 5.30 -28.10 8.21
C ALA A 272 4.49 -28.97 9.19
N ASP A 273 3.50 -28.38 9.87
CA ASP A 273 2.58 -29.04 10.78
C ASP A 273 1.12 -28.72 10.43
N PRO A 274 0.42 -29.63 9.74
CA PRO A 274 -1.01 -29.49 9.46
C PRO A 274 -1.90 -29.39 10.70
N GLU A 275 -1.40 -29.69 11.91
CA GLU A 275 -2.15 -29.60 13.17
C GLU A 275 -1.84 -28.32 13.97
N PHE A 276 -0.94 -27.45 13.50
CA PHE A 276 -0.42 -26.27 14.21
C PHE A 276 -1.51 -25.43 14.91
N LEU A 277 -2.63 -25.16 14.24
CA LEU A 277 -3.75 -24.36 14.78
C LEU A 277 -4.97 -25.19 15.22
N THR A 278 -4.92 -26.52 15.11
CA THR A 278 -6.08 -27.40 15.34
C THR A 278 -6.58 -27.33 16.78
N GLN A 279 -5.70 -27.10 17.75
CA GLN A 279 -6.09 -26.92 19.16
C GLN A 279 -7.02 -25.73 19.40
N PHE A 280 -7.03 -24.75 18.49
CA PHE A 280 -7.89 -23.57 18.53
C PHE A 280 -9.11 -23.69 17.61
N SER A 281 -9.30 -24.84 16.95
CA SER A 281 -10.42 -25.11 16.07
C SER A 281 -11.69 -25.42 16.86
N VAL A 282 -12.85 -24.97 16.35
CA VAL A 282 -14.16 -25.29 16.95
C VAL A 282 -14.61 -26.72 16.69
N ASN A 283 -13.98 -27.41 15.74
CA ASN A 283 -14.36 -28.76 15.33
C ASN A 283 -13.47 -29.84 15.98
N LYS A 284 -12.99 -29.59 17.20
CA LYS A 284 -12.10 -30.53 17.91
C LYS A 284 -12.71 -31.94 17.93
N PRO A 285 -12.05 -32.99 17.41
CA PRO A 285 -12.48 -34.34 17.71
C PRO A 285 -12.36 -34.50 19.23
N ALA A 286 -13.45 -34.89 19.88
CA ALA A 286 -13.44 -35.17 21.31
C ALA A 286 -12.26 -36.07 21.63
N ALA A 287 -11.37 -35.62 22.50
CA ALA A 287 -10.27 -36.45 22.97
C ALA A 287 -10.87 -37.72 23.55
N SER A 288 -10.58 -38.86 22.92
CA SER A 288 -10.96 -40.19 23.40
C SER A 288 -10.25 -40.40 24.73
N ALA A 289 -10.97 -40.18 25.82
CA ALA A 289 -10.62 -40.65 27.15
C ALA A 289 -10.99 -42.12 27.32
#